data_AF-A0A2X4TL95-F1
#
_entry.id   AF-A0A2X4TL95-F1
#
_cell.length_a   1.000
_cell.length_b   1.000
_cell.length_c   1.000
_cell.angle_alpha   90.00
_cell.angle_beta   90.00
_cell.angle_gamma   90.00
#
_symmetry.space_group_name_H-M   'P 1'
#
loop_
_entity.id
_entity.type
_entity.pdbx_description
1 polymer ?
#
loop_
_entity_poly.entity_id
_entity_poly.type
_entity_poly.pdbx_seq_one_letter_code
_entity_poly.pdbx_strand_id
1 'polypeptide(L)'
;MGEEAAIQGRVAQIRQQIEEATSDYDREKLQERVAKLAGGVAVIKVGAATEVEMKEKKARVEDALHATRAAVEEGVVAGGGVALIRVASKIADLKGQNEDQNVGIKVALRAMEAPLRQIVLNCGEEPSVVANTVKAATVTTVTTQRPKNTAT
;
A
#
# COMPACT_ATOMS: atom_id res chain seq x y z
N MET A 1 -21.91 29.04 -15.80
CA MET A 1 -22.27 27.73 -16.37
C MET A 1 -21.48 27.56 -17.65
N GLY A 2 -20.38 26.81 -17.61
CA GLY A 2 -19.43 26.73 -18.75
C GLY A 2 -18.22 25.83 -18.48
N GLU A 3 -17.93 25.51 -17.23
CA GLU A 3 -16.79 24.63 -16.89
C GLU A 3 -17.04 23.15 -17.17
N GLU A 4 -18.21 22.60 -16.84
CA GLU A 4 -18.46 21.16 -17.07
C GLU A 4 -18.47 20.79 -18.55
N ALA A 5 -19.09 21.60 -19.40
CA ALA A 5 -19.13 21.38 -20.85
C ALA A 5 -17.72 21.49 -21.47
N ALA A 6 -16.89 22.42 -21.00
CA ALA A 6 -15.50 22.56 -21.43
C ALA A 6 -14.65 21.34 -21.02
N ILE A 7 -14.84 20.83 -19.79
CA ILE A 7 -14.15 19.63 -19.29
C ILE A 7 -14.56 18.39 -20.09
N GLN A 8 -15.86 18.19 -20.31
CA GLN A 8 -16.35 17.07 -21.13
C GLN A 8 -15.85 17.14 -22.57
N GLY A 9 -15.86 18.34 -23.18
CA GLY A 9 -15.27 18.55 -24.50
C GLY A 9 -13.79 18.20 -24.55
N ARG A 10 -13.03 18.51 -23.49
CA ARG A 10 -11.62 18.16 -23.40
C ARG A 10 -11.40 16.65 -23.23
N VAL A 11 -12.24 15.98 -22.45
CA VAL A 11 -12.20 14.51 -22.31
C VAL A 11 -12.49 13.82 -23.64
N ALA A 12 -13.48 14.30 -24.40
CA ALA A 12 -13.81 13.76 -25.72
C ALA A 12 -12.65 13.94 -26.72
N GLN A 13 -12.03 15.13 -26.75
CA GLN A 13 -10.85 15.39 -27.59
C GLN A 13 -9.69 14.43 -27.27
N ILE A 14 -9.38 14.22 -25.98
CA ILE A 14 -8.27 13.35 -25.60
C ILE A 14 -8.60 11.87 -25.88
N ARG A 15 -9.86 11.44 -25.76
CA ARG A 15 -10.29 10.09 -26.17
C ARG A 15 -10.07 9.83 -27.66
N GLN A 16 -10.39 10.81 -28.51
CA GLN A 16 -10.11 10.69 -29.94
C GLN A 16 -8.61 10.64 -30.24
N GLN A 17 -7.81 11.45 -29.54
CA GLN A 17 -6.33 11.41 -29.65
C GLN A 17 -5.73 10.07 -29.21
N ILE A 18 -6.36 9.35 -28.28
CA ILE A 18 -5.94 8.00 -27.85
C ILE A 18 -6.14 6.97 -28.97
N GLU A 19 -7.23 7.09 -29.74
CA GLU A 19 -7.53 6.19 -30.86
C GLU A 19 -6.62 6.43 -32.07
N GLU A 20 -6.24 7.69 -32.31
CA GLU A 20 -5.34 8.09 -33.38
C GLU A 20 -3.84 7.89 -33.01
N ALA A 21 -3.52 7.67 -31.74
CA ALA A 21 -2.16 7.46 -31.27
C ALA A 21 -1.59 6.10 -31.71
N THR A 22 -0.53 6.15 -32.51
CA THR A 22 0.22 4.99 -33.00
C THR A 22 1.32 4.51 -32.04
N SER A 23 1.67 5.32 -31.04
CA SER A 23 2.67 5.01 -30.01
C SER A 23 2.00 4.57 -28.71
N ASP A 24 2.45 3.45 -28.16
CA ASP A 24 1.96 2.95 -26.86
C ASP A 24 2.29 3.92 -25.71
N TYR A 25 3.43 4.62 -25.80
CA TYR A 25 3.82 5.65 -24.84
C TYR A 25 2.84 6.83 -24.81
N ASP A 26 2.42 7.31 -25.98
CA ASP A 26 1.47 8.42 -26.08
C ASP A 26 0.08 7.99 -25.63
N ARG A 27 -0.32 6.75 -25.95
CA ARG A 27 -1.59 6.16 -25.51
C ARG A 27 -1.68 6.11 -23.98
N GLU A 28 -0.63 5.64 -23.31
CA GLU A 28 -0.56 5.55 -21.85
C GLU A 28 -0.62 6.95 -21.19
N LYS A 29 0.16 7.91 -21.71
CA LYS A 29 0.15 9.28 -21.18
C LYS A 29 -1.17 10.02 -21.38
N LEU A 30 -1.84 9.81 -22.50
CA LEU A 30 -3.17 10.38 -22.74
C LEU A 30 -4.24 9.72 -21.87
N GLN A 31 -4.15 8.40 -21.63
CA GLN A 31 -5.04 7.68 -20.71
C GLN A 31 -4.88 8.18 -19.25
N GLU A 32 -3.65 8.39 -18.77
CA GLU A 32 -3.40 8.98 -17.44
C GLU A 32 -4.08 10.37 -17.31
N ARG A 33 -4.02 11.18 -18.37
CA ARG A 33 -4.63 12.52 -18.38
C ARG A 33 -6.15 12.46 -18.38
N VAL A 34 -6.75 11.56 -19.18
CA VAL A 34 -8.20 11.33 -19.18
C VAL A 34 -8.67 10.85 -17.82
N ALA A 35 -7.95 9.92 -17.20
CA ALA A 35 -8.28 9.42 -15.87
C ALA A 35 -8.27 10.54 -14.81
N LYS A 36 -7.28 11.44 -14.84
CA LYS A 36 -7.23 12.60 -13.93
C LYS A 36 -8.34 13.61 -14.18
N LEU A 37 -8.74 13.84 -15.43
CA LEU A 37 -9.81 14.78 -15.80
C LEU A 37 -11.21 14.21 -15.52
N ALA A 38 -11.42 12.92 -15.77
CA ALA A 38 -12.71 12.24 -15.58
C ALA A 38 -12.93 11.79 -14.13
N GLY A 39 -11.86 11.53 -13.37
CA GLY A 39 -11.93 11.04 -11.99
C GLY A 39 -12.49 12.06 -10.99
N GLY A 40 -12.48 13.35 -11.33
CA GLY A 40 -12.98 14.42 -10.45
C GLY A 40 -12.26 14.47 -9.09
N VAL A 41 -12.82 15.25 -8.15
CA VAL A 41 -12.33 15.33 -6.77
C VAL A 41 -13.49 15.04 -5.83
N ALA A 42 -13.40 13.94 -5.09
CA ALA A 42 -14.37 13.60 -4.05
C ALA A 42 -14.01 14.34 -2.75
N VAL A 43 -14.95 15.11 -2.20
CA VAL A 43 -14.77 15.82 -0.91
C VAL A 43 -15.60 15.13 0.16
N ILE A 44 -14.94 14.58 1.18
CA ILE A 44 -15.60 13.94 2.32
C ILE A 44 -15.84 14.99 3.42
N LYS A 45 -17.11 15.22 3.76
CA LYS A 45 -17.51 16.11 4.86
C LYS A 45 -17.77 15.29 6.12
N VAL A 46 -16.94 15.49 7.15
CA VAL A 46 -17.06 14.77 8.44
C VAL A 46 -17.88 15.62 9.42
N GLY A 47 -19.01 15.08 9.88
CA GLY A 47 -19.87 15.72 10.89
C GLY A 47 -19.60 15.20 12.31
N ALA A 48 -19.74 16.08 13.31
CA ALA A 48 -19.68 15.73 14.73
C ALA A 48 -20.57 16.67 15.57
N ALA A 49 -20.86 16.28 16.82
CA ALA A 49 -21.74 17.04 17.71
C ALA A 49 -21.02 18.24 18.36
N THR A 50 -19.70 18.13 18.57
CA THR A 50 -18.87 19.20 19.11
C THR A 50 -17.64 19.47 18.24
N GLU A 51 -17.04 20.66 18.36
CA GLU A 51 -15.84 21.03 17.56
C GLU A 51 -14.65 20.11 17.84
N VAL A 52 -14.47 19.68 19.09
CA VAL A 52 -13.37 18.80 19.51
C VAL A 52 -13.51 17.44 18.85
N GLU A 53 -14.71 16.85 18.88
CA GLU A 53 -14.99 15.58 18.20
C GLU A 53 -14.88 15.70 16.68
N MET A 54 -15.20 16.85 16.10
CA MET A 54 -15.03 17.08 14.66
C MET A 54 -13.56 16.99 14.27
N LYS A 55 -12.67 17.61 15.04
CA LYS A 55 -11.21 17.56 14.80
C LYS A 55 -10.67 16.13 14.97
N GLU A 56 -11.10 15.43 16.00
CA GLU A 56 -10.68 14.04 16.24
C GLU A 56 -11.16 13.09 15.13
N LYS A 57 -12.45 13.15 14.76
CA LYS A 57 -13.00 12.32 13.68
C LYS A 57 -12.37 12.67 12.34
N LYS A 58 -12.11 13.95 12.07
CA LYS A 58 -11.43 14.37 10.84
C LYS A 58 -10.03 13.75 10.75
N ALA A 59 -9.22 13.85 11.81
CA ALA A 59 -7.88 13.25 11.84
C ALA A 59 -7.95 11.72 11.63
N ARG A 60 -8.88 11.04 12.30
CA ARG A 60 -9.06 9.59 12.15
C ARG A 60 -9.47 9.17 10.74
N VAL A 61 -10.36 9.93 10.10
CA VAL A 61 -10.78 9.69 8.71
C VAL A 61 -9.64 9.96 7.74
N GLU A 62 -8.85 11.00 7.99
CA GLU A 62 -7.68 11.33 7.19
C GLU A 62 -6.63 10.21 7.26
N ASP A 63 -6.30 9.72 8.45
CA ASP A 63 -5.38 8.59 8.62
C ASP A 63 -5.91 7.33 7.94
N ALA A 64 -7.20 7.02 8.11
CA ALA A 64 -7.83 5.86 7.47
C ALA A 64 -7.83 5.97 5.93
N LEU A 65 -8.06 7.16 5.38
CA LEU A 65 -8.02 7.40 3.94
C LEU A 65 -6.61 7.16 3.37
N HIS A 66 -5.58 7.64 4.06
CA HIS A 66 -4.20 7.41 3.63
C HIS A 66 -3.82 5.93 3.72
N ALA A 67 -4.18 5.26 4.81
CA ALA A 67 -3.88 3.83 4.99
C ALA A 67 -4.60 2.95 3.96
N THR A 68 -5.89 3.20 3.71
CA THR A 68 -6.68 2.43 2.73
C THR A 68 -6.21 2.68 1.31
N ARG A 69 -5.82 3.92 0.97
CA ARG A 69 -5.23 4.22 -0.34
C ARG A 69 -3.93 3.46 -0.57
N ALA A 70 -3.00 3.48 0.38
CA ALA A 70 -1.75 2.71 0.27
C ALA A 70 -2.02 1.20 0.14
N ALA A 71 -2.98 0.68 0.90
CA ALA A 71 -3.37 -0.73 0.84
C ALA A 71 -4.00 -1.13 -0.51
N VAL A 72 -4.67 -0.22 -1.22
CA VAL A 72 -5.24 -0.48 -2.55
C VAL A 72 -4.15 -0.43 -3.63
N GLU A 73 -3.15 0.43 -3.48
CA GLU A 73 -2.06 0.61 -4.46
C GLU A 73 -1.09 -0.59 -4.46
N GLU A 74 -0.64 -1.06 -3.29
CA GLU A 74 0.39 -2.12 -3.18
C GLU A 74 -0.13 -3.43 -2.56
N GLY A 75 -1.36 -3.47 -2.09
CA GLY A 75 -1.94 -4.59 -1.35
C GLY A 75 -1.67 -4.53 0.16
N VAL A 76 -1.99 -5.62 0.86
CA VAL A 76 -1.86 -5.71 2.33
C VAL A 76 -0.95 -6.87 2.73
N VAL A 77 -0.12 -6.63 3.75
CA VAL A 77 0.77 -7.63 4.34
C VAL A 77 0.59 -7.69 5.86
N ALA A 78 1.07 -8.77 6.48
CA ALA A 78 1.00 -8.92 7.93
C ALA A 78 1.80 -7.80 8.65
N GLY A 79 1.13 -7.05 9.52
CA GLY A 79 1.72 -5.97 10.31
C GLY A 79 2.63 -6.46 11.44
N GLY A 80 2.97 -5.55 12.37
CA GLY A 80 3.75 -5.87 13.57
C GLY A 80 5.19 -6.32 13.32
N GLY A 81 5.75 -6.01 12.15
CA GLY A 81 7.09 -6.47 11.75
C GLY A 81 7.18 -7.95 11.36
N VAL A 82 6.07 -8.68 11.36
CA VAL A 82 6.02 -10.11 11.00
C VAL A 82 6.35 -10.31 9.52
N ALA A 83 5.89 -9.41 8.64
CA ALA A 83 6.24 -9.48 7.21
C ALA A 83 7.76 -9.45 6.98
N LEU A 84 8.49 -8.61 7.72
CA LEU A 84 9.95 -8.49 7.58
C LEU A 84 10.67 -9.77 8.04
N ILE A 85 10.25 -10.37 9.15
CA ILE A 85 10.82 -11.65 9.62
C ILE A 85 10.57 -12.78 8.60
N ARG A 86 9.39 -12.81 8.01
CA ARG A 86 9.06 -13.82 6.98
C ARG A 86 9.88 -13.64 5.72
N VAL A 87 10.07 -12.40 5.26
CA VAL A 87 10.97 -12.12 4.13
C VAL A 87 12.39 -12.54 4.50
N ALA A 88 12.90 -12.14 5.66
CA ALA A 88 14.23 -12.49 6.14
C ALA A 88 14.48 -14.01 6.16
N SER A 89 13.48 -14.82 6.59
CA SER A 89 13.60 -16.29 6.55
C SER A 89 13.72 -16.86 5.13
N LYS A 90 13.10 -16.23 4.12
CA LYS A 90 13.16 -16.68 2.73
C LYS A 90 14.47 -16.31 2.03
N ILE A 91 15.10 -15.21 2.43
CA ILE A 91 16.36 -14.73 1.87
C ILE A 91 17.58 -15.10 2.72
N ALA A 92 17.41 -15.98 3.72
CA ALA A 92 18.49 -16.43 4.59
C ALA A 92 19.61 -17.16 3.83
N ASP A 93 19.28 -17.85 2.74
CA ASP A 93 20.22 -18.60 1.91
C ASP A 93 20.82 -17.77 0.76
N LEU A 94 20.49 -16.47 0.67
CA LEU A 94 21.01 -15.60 -0.37
C LEU A 94 22.52 -15.40 -0.19
N LYS A 95 23.28 -15.70 -1.25
CA LYS A 95 24.74 -15.49 -1.28
C LYS A 95 25.10 -14.37 -2.24
N GLY A 96 25.92 -13.45 -1.76
CA GLY A 96 26.57 -12.43 -2.56
C GLY A 96 27.78 -12.97 -3.32
N GLN A 97 28.40 -12.09 -4.11
CA GLN A 97 29.58 -12.39 -4.92
C GLN A 97 30.86 -12.48 -4.07
N ASN A 98 30.92 -11.69 -2.98
CA ASN A 98 32.08 -11.59 -2.08
C ASN A 98 31.66 -11.78 -0.62
N GLU A 99 32.61 -12.08 0.27
CA GLU A 99 32.35 -12.23 1.71
C GLU A 99 31.79 -10.96 2.36
N ASP A 100 32.25 -9.77 1.95
CA ASP A 100 31.73 -8.49 2.44
C ASP A 100 30.23 -8.31 2.11
N GLN A 101 29.80 -8.77 0.93
CA GLN A 101 28.39 -8.75 0.56
C GLN A 101 27.59 -9.74 1.41
N ASN A 102 28.15 -10.91 1.73
CA ASN A 102 27.51 -11.87 2.64
C ASN A 102 27.35 -11.32 4.05
N VAL A 103 28.33 -10.56 4.56
CA VAL A 103 28.22 -9.85 5.83
C VAL A 103 27.14 -8.78 5.75
N GLY A 104 27.09 -8.00 4.67
CA GLY A 104 26.04 -7.01 4.42
C GLY A 104 24.63 -7.60 4.42
N ILE A 105 24.44 -8.75 3.75
CA ILE A 105 23.17 -9.49 3.74
C ILE A 105 22.80 -9.89 5.17
N LYS A 106 23.73 -10.45 5.95
CA LYS A 106 23.47 -10.83 7.36
C LYS A 106 23.10 -9.62 8.24
N VAL A 107 23.70 -8.46 8.02
CA VAL A 107 23.37 -7.22 8.74
C VAL A 107 21.94 -6.78 8.41
N ALA A 108 21.56 -6.79 7.12
CA ALA A 108 20.21 -6.45 6.70
C ALA A 108 19.17 -7.42 7.28
N LEU A 109 19.44 -8.73 7.25
CA LEU A 109 18.56 -9.75 7.86
C LEU A 109 18.35 -9.50 9.35
N ARG A 110 19.40 -9.13 10.08
CA ARG A 110 19.31 -8.80 11.51
C ARG A 110 18.52 -7.51 11.75
N ALA A 111 18.71 -6.50 10.90
CA ALA A 111 17.99 -5.22 10.98
C ALA A 111 16.48 -5.39 10.74
N MET A 112 16.08 -6.32 9.86
CA MET A 112 14.67 -6.64 9.61
C MET A 112 13.93 -7.19 10.83
N GLU A 113 14.62 -7.76 11.81
CA GLU A 113 14.03 -8.25 13.07
C GLU A 113 13.89 -7.15 14.13
N ALA A 114 14.62 -6.03 13.99
CA ALA A 114 14.65 -4.96 14.99
C ALA A 114 13.27 -4.32 15.24
N PRO A 115 12.42 -4.04 14.22
CA PRO A 115 11.11 -3.44 14.46
C PRO A 115 10.20 -4.30 15.33
N LEU A 116 10.12 -5.61 15.05
CA LEU A 116 9.32 -6.53 15.87
C LEU A 116 9.88 -6.63 17.29
N ARG A 117 11.20 -6.73 17.44
CA ARG A 117 11.82 -6.77 18.76
C ARG A 117 11.53 -5.51 19.57
N GLN A 118 11.56 -4.34 18.94
CA GLN A 118 11.27 -3.07 19.61
C GLN A 118 9.81 -2.99 20.07
N ILE A 119 8.86 -3.45 19.24
CA ILE A 119 7.45 -3.51 19.62
C ILE A 119 7.27 -4.41 20.84
N VAL A 120 7.85 -5.60 20.82
CA VAL A 120 7.74 -6.57 21.94
C VAL A 120 8.39 -6.03 23.21
N LEU A 121 9.55 -5.39 23.09
CA LEU A 121 10.24 -4.75 24.23
C LEU A 121 9.40 -3.63 24.84
N ASN A 122 8.75 -2.81 24.02
CA ASN A 122 7.84 -1.75 24.48
C ASN A 122 6.60 -2.33 25.19
N CYS A 123 6.21 -3.56 24.86
CA CYS A 123 5.13 -4.28 25.55
C CYS A 123 5.59 -4.97 26.85
N GLY A 124 6.88 -4.95 27.18
CA GLY A 124 7.42 -5.57 28.40
C GLY A 124 7.66 -7.09 28.31
N GLU A 125 7.55 -7.66 27.12
CA GLU A 125 7.74 -9.08 26.84
C GLU A 125 9.16 -9.36 26.34
N GLU A 126 9.58 -10.63 26.34
CA GLU A 126 10.93 -11.00 25.90
C GLU A 126 11.03 -11.06 24.35
N PRO A 127 11.80 -10.16 23.70
CA PRO A 127 11.84 -10.07 22.23
C PRO A 127 12.38 -11.32 21.54
N SER A 128 13.29 -12.04 22.20
CA SER A 128 13.92 -13.25 21.67
C SER A 128 12.94 -14.41 21.58
N VAL A 129 12.06 -14.57 22.57
CA VAL A 129 11.05 -15.62 22.61
C VAL A 129 10.04 -15.39 21.48
N VAL A 130 9.49 -14.17 21.40
CA VAL A 130 8.49 -13.83 20.38
C VAL A 130 9.06 -13.91 18.96
N ALA A 131 10.28 -13.41 18.73
CA ALA A 131 10.92 -13.50 17.42
C ALA A 131 11.14 -14.96 16.99
N ASN A 132 11.54 -15.84 17.92
CA ASN A 132 11.72 -17.26 17.63
C ASN A 132 10.39 -17.97 17.35
N THR A 133 9.35 -17.68 18.14
CA THR A 133 8.00 -18.22 17.90
C THR A 133 7.46 -17.78 16.55
N VAL A 134 7.64 -16.52 16.16
CA VAL A 134 7.17 -15.99 14.86
C VAL A 134 7.95 -16.58 13.69
N LYS A 135 9.25 -16.85 13.85
CA LYS A 135 10.06 -17.57 12.84
C LYS A 135 9.62 -19.02 12.67
N ALA A 136 9.27 -19.70 13.77
CA ALA A 136 8.78 -21.08 13.75
C ALA A 136 7.32 -21.18 13.27
N ALA A 137 6.53 -20.14 13.48
CA ALA A 137 5.12 -20.08 13.06
C ALA A 137 4.99 -19.87 11.54
N THR A 138 4.95 -20.96 10.79
CA THR A 138 4.45 -20.99 9.42
C THR A 138 2.93 -20.83 9.43
N VAL A 139 2.43 -19.66 9.00
CA VAL A 139 0.97 -19.44 8.90
C VAL A 139 0.51 -19.53 7.46
N THR A 140 -0.45 -20.44 7.28
CA THR A 140 -1.44 -20.57 6.23
C THR A 140 -1.74 -19.25 5.52
N THR A 141 -1.47 -19.22 4.22
CA THR A 141 -1.92 -18.17 3.32
C THR A 141 -3.43 -18.02 3.45
N VAL A 142 -3.89 -16.92 4.05
CA VAL A 142 -5.27 -16.46 3.85
C VAL A 142 -5.32 -15.96 2.41
N THR A 143 -5.61 -16.88 1.50
CA THR A 143 -5.97 -16.57 0.13
C THR A 143 -7.28 -15.82 0.22
N THR A 144 -7.24 -14.50 0.16
CA THR A 144 -8.44 -13.68 -0.04
C THR A 144 -8.92 -13.97 -1.46
N GLN A 145 -9.67 -15.07 -1.62
CA GLN A 145 -10.42 -15.35 -2.82
C GLN A 145 -11.38 -14.18 -3.02
N ARG A 146 -11.09 -13.37 -4.02
CA ARG A 146 -12.00 -12.38 -4.58
C ARG A 146 -13.34 -13.09 -4.83
N PRO A 147 -14.45 -12.75 -4.16
CA PRO A 147 -15.74 -13.32 -4.53
C PRO A 147 -16.02 -12.86 -5.96
N LYS A 148 -16.02 -13.80 -6.90
CA LYS A 148 -16.53 -13.56 -8.25
C LYS A 148 -18.01 -13.20 -8.09
N ASN A 149 -18.33 -11.92 -8.27
CA ASN A 149 -19.71 -11.47 -8.35
C ASN A 149 -20.28 -11.99 -9.67
N THR A 150 -20.86 -13.19 -9.67
CA THR A 150 -21.82 -13.62 -10.68
C THR A 150 -23.14 -12.93 -10.38
N ALA A 151 -23.32 -11.73 -10.94
CA ALA A 151 -24.63 -11.16 -11.17
C ALA A 151 -25.03 -11.52 -12.61
N THR A 152 -25.85 -12.56 -12.72
CA THR A 152 -26.85 -12.71 -13.78
C THR A 152 -27.90 -11.61 -13.68
#